data_AF-A0ABD4Z486-F1
#
_entry.id   AF-A0ABD4Z486-F1
#
_cell.length_a   1.000
_cell.length_b   1.000
_cell.length_c   1.000
_cell.angle_alpha   90.00
_cell.angle_beta   90.00
_cell.angle_gamma   90.00
#
_symmetry.space_group_name_H-M   'P 1'
#
loop_
_entity.id
_entity.type
_entity.pdbx_description
1 polymer ?
#
loop_
_entity_poly.entity_id
_entity_poly.type
_entity_poly.pdbx_seq_one_letter_code
_entity_poly.pdbx_strand_id
1 'polypeptide(L)'
;MLRVNSRRVDELAEMVKAIGFEKVIAFEDLDPQFRAVKKLVAECGLASYLLVFLNALISYRLSQTGEIYWSLFADYVATKCVSRSGMRSLVEIVEDFAKEYNRYLLNQKIKRIEKIIRCTQLENILILNDLETIRKITARCLKVDENSKTIVFAIKMIYYVNKAFEKQVQVPLTIPIPVDTRVAIITYLSGALDLPKGIAISSYNLLKFSKTIRSIWTMVGEKSSVPPLNLDALLWYFGKYHKASNMREIFDSAYRELQHFLKPEDVMLIVKNLFYRMIK
;
A
#
# COMPACT_ATOMS: atom_id res chain seq x y z
N MET A 1 29.27 0.32 0.74
CA MET A 1 28.45 0.83 -0.38
C MET A 1 27.06 0.24 -0.27
N LEU A 2 26.01 0.98 -0.62
CA LEU A 2 24.67 0.42 -0.78
C LEU A 2 24.72 -0.57 -1.95
N ARG A 3 24.26 -1.80 -1.77
CA ARG A 3 24.32 -2.82 -2.82
C ARG A 3 22.94 -3.45 -3.01
N VAL A 4 22.49 -3.47 -4.24
CA VAL A 4 21.35 -4.30 -4.68
C VAL A 4 21.90 -5.68 -5.05
N ASN A 5 21.28 -6.73 -4.52
CA ASN A 5 21.68 -8.11 -4.82
C ASN A 5 20.81 -8.68 -5.93
N SER A 6 21.29 -8.62 -7.18
CA SER A 6 20.53 -9.07 -8.35
C SER A 6 20.12 -10.54 -8.27
N ARG A 7 20.96 -11.42 -7.69
CA ARG A 7 20.62 -12.84 -7.51
C ARG A 7 19.39 -13.00 -6.61
N ARG A 8 19.34 -12.25 -5.50
CA ARG A 8 18.16 -12.25 -4.61
C ARG A 8 16.93 -11.68 -5.30
N VAL A 9 17.08 -10.67 -6.16
CA VAL A 9 15.97 -10.12 -6.96
C VAL A 9 15.39 -11.19 -7.90
N ASP A 10 16.24 -11.98 -8.56
CA ASP A 10 15.80 -13.08 -9.42
C ASP A 10 15.11 -14.18 -8.61
N GLU A 11 15.67 -14.59 -7.47
CA GLU A 11 15.08 -15.60 -6.59
C GLU A 11 13.72 -15.14 -6.02
N LEU A 12 13.55 -13.83 -5.72
CA LEU A 12 12.26 -13.25 -5.33
C LEU A 12 11.25 -13.27 -6.49
N ALA A 13 11.68 -12.95 -7.71
CA ALA A 13 10.80 -12.99 -8.88
C ALA A 13 10.32 -14.41 -9.19
N GLU A 14 11.20 -15.41 -9.10
CA GLU A 14 10.83 -16.82 -9.27
C GLU A 14 9.89 -17.31 -8.17
N MET A 15 10.09 -16.88 -6.93
CA MET A 15 9.15 -17.14 -5.84
C MET A 15 7.76 -16.57 -6.14
N VAL A 16 7.67 -15.32 -6.60
CA VAL A 16 6.38 -14.69 -6.97
C VAL A 16 5.71 -15.45 -8.13
N LYS A 17 6.46 -15.83 -9.17
CA LYS A 17 5.93 -16.63 -10.30
C LYS A 17 5.37 -17.97 -9.83
N ALA A 18 6.10 -18.68 -8.98
CA ALA A 18 5.72 -19.99 -8.48
C ALA A 18 4.45 -19.94 -7.61
N ILE A 19 4.28 -18.87 -6.82
CA ILE A 19 3.05 -18.63 -6.06
C ILE A 19 1.88 -18.33 -7.01
N GLY A 20 2.13 -17.54 -8.06
CA GLY A 20 1.15 -17.20 -9.09
C GLY A 20 0.31 -15.97 -8.72
N PHE A 21 -0.13 -15.25 -9.76
CA PHE A 21 -0.81 -13.96 -9.64
C PHE A 21 -2.05 -14.00 -8.72
N GLU A 22 -2.94 -14.98 -8.92
CA GLU A 22 -4.18 -15.14 -8.14
C GLU A 22 -3.92 -15.22 -6.63
N LYS A 23 -2.92 -16.01 -6.21
CA LYS A 23 -2.57 -16.14 -4.80
C LYS A 23 -1.91 -14.86 -4.26
N VAL A 24 -1.17 -14.13 -5.08
CA VAL A 24 -0.58 -12.84 -4.67
C VAL A 24 -1.68 -11.81 -4.41
N ILE A 25 -2.64 -11.66 -5.32
CA ILE A 25 -3.74 -10.69 -5.13
C ILE A 25 -4.72 -11.09 -4.02
N ALA A 26 -4.79 -12.38 -3.66
CA ALA A 26 -5.58 -12.84 -2.53
C ALA A 26 -5.07 -12.28 -1.18
N PHE A 27 -3.80 -11.87 -1.07
CA PHE A 27 -3.31 -11.17 0.13
C PHE A 27 -3.99 -9.82 0.35
N GLU A 28 -4.53 -9.18 -0.69
CA GLU A 28 -5.25 -7.92 -0.56
C GLU A 28 -6.52 -8.09 0.27
N ASP A 29 -7.15 -9.28 0.26
CA ASP A 29 -8.32 -9.59 1.11
C ASP A 29 -7.99 -9.66 2.60
N LEU A 30 -6.73 -9.89 2.93
CA LEU A 30 -6.24 -9.88 4.30
C LEU A 30 -5.93 -8.48 4.81
N ASP A 31 -5.74 -7.50 3.91
CA ASP A 31 -5.41 -6.12 4.23
C ASP A 31 -6.58 -5.41 4.96
N PRO A 32 -6.41 -4.97 6.22
CA PRO A 32 -7.45 -4.24 6.95
C PRO A 32 -7.92 -2.96 6.24
N GLN A 33 -7.05 -2.35 5.43
CA GLN A 33 -7.40 -1.16 4.65
C GLN A 33 -8.35 -1.52 3.51
N PHE A 34 -8.21 -2.70 2.89
CA PHE A 34 -9.18 -3.16 1.89
C PHE A 34 -10.54 -3.47 2.53
N ARG A 35 -10.57 -4.03 3.74
CA ARG A 35 -11.83 -4.22 4.48
C ARG A 35 -12.55 -2.90 4.77
N ALA A 36 -11.80 -1.88 5.19
CA ALA A 36 -12.32 -0.53 5.38
C ALA A 36 -12.89 0.05 4.07
N VAL A 37 -12.21 -0.15 2.95
CA VAL A 37 -12.70 0.26 1.63
C VAL A 37 -13.96 -0.51 1.23
N LYS A 38 -14.03 -1.84 1.44
CA LYS A 38 -15.25 -2.63 1.18
C LYS A 38 -16.46 -2.09 1.94
N LYS A 39 -16.28 -1.73 3.22
CA LYS A 39 -17.32 -1.07 4.01
C LYS A 39 -17.76 0.27 3.39
N LEU A 40 -16.81 1.13 3.02
CA LEU A 40 -17.12 2.41 2.38
C LEU A 40 -17.84 2.27 1.04
N VAL A 41 -17.48 1.28 0.23
CA VAL A 41 -18.18 0.98 -1.03
C VAL A 41 -19.61 0.54 -0.77
N ALA A 42 -19.82 -0.35 0.19
CA ALA A 42 -21.16 -0.83 0.56
C ALA A 42 -22.08 0.30 1.06
N GLU A 43 -21.56 1.21 1.89
CA GLU A 43 -22.36 2.26 2.55
C GLU A 43 -22.48 3.55 1.70
N CYS A 44 -21.43 3.92 0.98
CA CYS A 44 -21.35 5.22 0.30
C CYS A 44 -21.41 5.13 -1.23
N GLY A 45 -21.43 3.93 -1.81
CA GLY A 45 -21.46 3.74 -3.26
C GLY A 45 -20.35 4.54 -3.97
N LEU A 46 -20.68 5.21 -5.08
CA LEU A 46 -19.69 5.93 -5.90
C LEU A 46 -18.96 7.05 -5.16
N ALA A 47 -19.52 7.59 -4.07
CA ALA A 47 -18.84 8.59 -3.24
C ALA A 47 -17.53 8.07 -2.63
N SER A 48 -17.43 6.74 -2.45
CA SER A 48 -16.23 6.07 -1.93
C SER A 48 -14.95 6.41 -2.71
N TYR A 49 -15.02 6.62 -4.04
CA TYR A 49 -13.85 7.00 -4.84
C TYR A 49 -13.21 8.28 -4.32
N LEU A 50 -13.99 9.35 -4.14
CA LEU A 50 -13.47 10.63 -3.66
C LEU A 50 -13.05 10.55 -2.18
N LEU A 51 -13.88 9.94 -1.33
CA LEU A 51 -13.64 9.79 0.10
C LEU A 51 -12.33 9.04 0.38
N VAL A 52 -12.15 7.87 -0.24
CA VAL A 52 -10.96 7.04 -0.11
C VAL A 52 -9.73 7.75 -0.68
N PHE A 53 -9.86 8.38 -1.85
CA PHE A 53 -8.76 9.10 -2.48
C PHE A 53 -8.23 10.26 -1.62
N LEU A 54 -9.13 11.13 -1.16
CA LEU A 54 -8.74 12.27 -0.31
C LEU A 54 -8.13 11.80 1.00
N ASN A 55 -8.73 10.79 1.64
CA ASN A 55 -8.19 10.24 2.88
C ASN A 55 -6.79 9.62 2.69
N ALA A 56 -6.57 8.89 1.59
CA ALA A 56 -5.27 8.31 1.28
C ALA A 56 -4.19 9.38 1.07
N LEU A 57 -4.53 10.52 0.45
CA LEU A 57 -3.60 11.64 0.25
C LEU A 57 -3.17 12.33 1.55
N ILE A 58 -3.93 12.19 2.63
CA ILE A 58 -3.61 12.73 3.96
C ILE A 58 -3.19 11.64 4.96
N SER A 59 -3.08 10.39 4.53
CA SER A 59 -2.69 9.22 5.34
C SER A 59 -1.18 9.16 5.60
N TYR A 60 -0.61 10.22 6.17
CA TYR A 60 0.80 10.31 6.53
C TYR A 60 0.99 10.95 7.90
N ARG A 61 2.07 10.55 8.58
CA ARG A 61 2.41 11.02 9.94
C ARG A 61 1.19 10.89 10.89
N LEU A 62 0.59 9.71 10.87
CA LEU A 62 -0.57 9.36 11.70
C LEU A 62 -0.13 9.21 13.17
N SER A 63 -1.01 9.55 14.10
CA SER A 63 -0.83 9.33 15.54
C SER A 63 -1.08 7.87 15.96
N GLN A 64 -1.71 7.10 15.07
CA GLN A 64 -2.08 5.70 15.26
C GLN A 64 -1.59 4.86 14.07
N THR A 65 -1.76 3.54 14.13
CA THR A 65 -1.42 2.67 13.01
C THR A 65 -2.34 2.94 11.81
N GLY A 66 -1.86 2.64 10.60
CA GLY A 66 -2.65 2.86 9.38
C GLY A 66 -3.93 2.03 9.37
N GLU A 67 -3.86 0.81 9.91
CA GLU A 67 -4.98 -0.11 10.05
C GLU A 67 -6.10 0.47 10.90
N ILE A 68 -5.77 1.01 12.09
CA ILE A 68 -6.75 1.64 12.98
C ILE A 68 -7.31 2.92 12.33
N TYR A 69 -6.45 3.72 11.72
CA TYR A 69 -6.85 4.96 11.05
C TYR A 69 -7.91 4.72 9.95
N TRP A 70 -7.70 3.71 9.09
CA TRP A 70 -8.63 3.37 8.02
C TRP A 70 -9.94 2.77 8.54
N SER A 71 -9.88 1.97 9.61
CA SER A 71 -11.11 1.47 10.27
C SER A 71 -11.94 2.62 10.82
N LEU A 72 -11.32 3.53 11.59
CA LEU A 72 -12.00 4.71 12.14
C LEU A 72 -12.58 5.60 11.04
N PHE A 73 -11.86 5.78 9.94
CA PHE A 73 -12.35 6.53 8.79
C PHE A 73 -13.61 5.88 8.21
N ALA A 74 -13.59 4.56 7.98
CA ALA A 74 -14.74 3.85 7.44
C ALA A 74 -15.97 3.95 8.37
N ASP A 75 -15.78 3.80 9.68
CA ASP A 75 -16.85 3.92 10.67
C ASP A 75 -17.43 5.34 10.73
N TYR A 76 -16.56 6.35 10.76
CA TYR A 76 -16.95 7.75 10.80
C TYR A 76 -17.75 8.17 9.56
N VAL A 77 -17.28 7.78 8.38
CA VAL A 77 -17.85 8.21 7.09
C VAL A 77 -19.13 7.48 6.76
N ALA A 78 -19.24 6.18 7.08
CA ALA A 78 -20.43 5.39 6.81
C ALA A 78 -21.70 6.04 7.38
N THR A 79 -21.62 6.64 8.57
CA THR A 79 -22.77 7.33 9.20
C THR A 79 -23.13 8.67 8.55
N LYS A 80 -22.27 9.23 7.70
CA LYS A 80 -22.41 10.60 7.16
C LYS A 80 -22.61 10.68 5.65
N CYS A 81 -22.07 9.73 4.90
CA CYS A 81 -22.15 9.74 3.44
C CYS A 81 -23.55 9.43 2.92
N VAL A 82 -24.37 8.71 3.71
CA VAL A 82 -25.76 8.38 3.36
C VAL A 82 -26.66 9.63 3.34
N SER A 83 -26.40 10.60 4.22
CA SER A 83 -27.22 11.80 4.40
C SER A 83 -26.68 13.03 3.67
N ARG A 84 -25.48 12.96 3.09
CA ARG A 84 -24.79 14.08 2.45
C ARG A 84 -24.46 13.77 1.00
N SER A 85 -25.01 14.57 0.09
CA SER A 85 -24.74 14.46 -1.35
C SER A 85 -23.96 15.68 -1.87
N GLY A 86 -23.10 15.43 -2.86
CA GLY A 86 -22.31 16.46 -3.53
C GLY A 86 -20.83 16.50 -3.10
N MET A 87 -19.98 16.97 -4.02
CA MET A 87 -18.53 16.98 -3.82
C MET A 87 -18.11 17.74 -2.56
N ARG A 88 -18.69 18.92 -2.32
CA ARG A 88 -18.35 19.78 -1.18
C ARG A 88 -18.61 19.09 0.16
N SER A 89 -19.76 18.43 0.31
CA SER A 89 -20.09 17.75 1.57
C SER A 89 -19.18 16.56 1.83
N LEU A 90 -18.76 15.85 0.78
CA LEU A 90 -17.78 14.76 0.90
C LEU A 90 -16.40 15.26 1.32
N VAL A 91 -15.97 16.41 0.78
CA VAL A 91 -14.72 17.06 1.20
C VAL A 91 -14.79 17.45 2.67
N GLU A 92 -15.88 18.10 3.08
CA GLU A 92 -16.09 18.51 4.49
C GLU A 92 -16.05 17.31 5.44
N ILE A 93 -16.62 16.16 5.07
CA ILE A 93 -16.52 14.92 5.86
C ILE A 93 -15.05 14.53 6.10
N VAL A 94 -14.19 14.56 5.07
CA VAL A 94 -12.78 14.18 5.18
C VAL A 94 -12.00 15.20 6.00
N GLU A 95 -12.28 16.49 5.82
CA GLU A 95 -11.65 17.56 6.60
C GLU A 95 -12.01 17.50 8.08
N ASP A 96 -13.28 17.25 8.41
CA ASP A 96 -13.75 17.13 9.78
C ASP A 96 -13.16 15.88 10.46
N PHE A 97 -13.12 14.76 9.73
CA PHE A 97 -12.41 13.57 10.21
C PHE A 97 -10.93 13.86 10.49
N ALA A 98 -10.25 14.59 9.61
CA ALA A 98 -8.83 14.93 9.78
C ALA A 98 -8.60 15.83 11.01
N LYS A 99 -9.48 16.80 11.27
CA LYS A 99 -9.43 17.66 12.46
C LYS A 99 -9.57 16.84 13.76
N GLU A 100 -10.34 15.77 13.73
CA GLU A 100 -10.59 14.94 14.90
C GLU A 100 -9.51 13.89 15.12
N TYR A 101 -9.15 13.13 14.08
CA TYR A 101 -8.33 11.91 14.18
C TYR A 101 -6.95 12.00 13.52
N ASN A 102 -6.64 13.09 12.81
CA ASN A 102 -5.40 13.23 12.03
C ASN A 102 -4.69 14.59 12.19
N ARG A 103 -4.64 15.10 13.43
CA ARG A 103 -4.26 16.48 13.78
C ARG A 103 -2.81 16.89 13.46
N TYR A 104 -1.88 15.94 13.43
CA TYR A 104 -0.49 16.27 13.14
C TYR A 104 -0.34 16.75 11.69
N LEU A 105 0.28 17.92 11.49
CA LEU A 105 0.39 18.58 10.18
C LEU A 105 -0.98 18.84 9.49
N LEU A 106 -2.02 19.08 10.29
CA LEU A 106 -3.39 19.29 9.79
C LEU A 106 -3.46 20.37 8.72
N ASN A 107 -2.86 21.54 8.95
CA ASN A 107 -2.86 22.62 7.96
C ASN A 107 -2.24 22.22 6.62
N GLN A 108 -1.18 21.39 6.62
CA GLN A 108 -0.62 20.88 5.36
C GLN A 108 -1.57 19.86 4.68
N LYS A 109 -2.27 19.04 5.46
CA LYS A 109 -3.24 18.05 4.97
C LYS A 109 -4.45 18.74 4.33
N ILE A 110 -5.04 19.73 4.99
CA ILE A 110 -6.16 20.51 4.45
C ILE A 110 -5.74 21.23 3.17
N LYS A 111 -4.60 21.93 3.15
CA LYS A 111 -4.06 22.55 1.92
C LYS A 111 -3.85 21.56 0.77
N ARG A 112 -3.55 20.29 1.09
CA ARG A 112 -3.39 19.23 0.08
C ARG A 112 -4.74 18.83 -0.52
N ILE A 113 -5.78 18.72 0.29
CA ILE A 113 -7.17 18.50 -0.15
C ILE A 113 -7.63 19.66 -1.02
N GLU A 114 -7.47 20.90 -0.56
CA GLU A 114 -7.86 22.11 -1.31
C GLU A 114 -7.22 22.17 -2.71
N LYS A 115 -5.93 21.84 -2.82
CA LYS A 115 -5.22 21.79 -4.11
C LYS A 115 -5.79 20.74 -5.06
N ILE A 116 -6.20 19.59 -4.53
CA ILE A 116 -6.78 18.50 -5.33
C ILE A 116 -8.17 18.89 -5.83
N ILE A 117 -9.01 19.45 -4.96
CA ILE A 117 -10.38 19.84 -5.32
C ILE A 117 -10.38 20.99 -6.33
N ARG A 118 -9.39 21.90 -6.29
CA ARG A 118 -9.22 22.94 -7.32
C ARG A 118 -8.64 22.41 -8.64
N CYS A 119 -8.22 21.15 -8.69
CA CYS A 119 -7.64 20.55 -9.89
C CYS A 119 -8.74 19.96 -10.77
N THR A 120 -9.29 20.76 -11.67
CA THR A 120 -10.40 20.39 -12.59
C THR A 120 -10.10 19.16 -13.44
N GLN A 121 -8.82 18.84 -13.66
CA GLN A 121 -8.40 17.61 -14.35
C GLN A 121 -8.83 16.33 -13.64
N LEU A 122 -9.19 16.36 -12.35
CA LEU A 122 -9.61 15.18 -11.58
C LEU A 122 -11.13 14.98 -11.52
N GLU A 123 -11.95 15.96 -11.91
CA GLU A 123 -13.40 15.97 -11.67
C GLU A 123 -14.16 14.78 -12.28
N ASN A 124 -13.58 14.06 -13.24
CA ASN A 124 -14.21 12.89 -13.87
C ASN A 124 -13.32 11.65 -13.97
N ILE A 125 -12.05 11.72 -13.53
CA ILE A 125 -11.06 10.67 -13.85
C ILE A 125 -11.02 9.55 -12.82
N LEU A 126 -11.41 9.82 -11.56
CA LEU A 126 -11.34 8.81 -10.50
C LEU A 126 -12.19 7.55 -10.80
N ILE A 127 -13.24 7.69 -11.61
CA ILE A 127 -14.16 6.61 -11.99
C ILE A 127 -13.74 5.92 -13.31
N LEU A 128 -12.84 6.52 -14.09
CA LEU A 128 -12.41 6.00 -15.40
C LEU A 128 -11.42 4.83 -15.31
N ASN A 129 -11.02 4.44 -14.09
CA ASN A 129 -10.17 3.27 -13.81
C ASN A 129 -8.77 3.27 -14.45
N ASP A 130 -8.36 4.38 -15.06
CA ASP A 130 -6.99 4.58 -15.52
C ASP A 130 -6.10 5.03 -14.36
N LEU A 131 -5.56 4.06 -13.64
CA LEU A 131 -4.70 4.26 -12.47
C LEU A 131 -3.45 5.10 -12.80
N GLU A 132 -2.88 4.97 -14.00
CA GLU A 132 -1.68 5.67 -14.41
C GLU A 132 -1.96 7.15 -14.70
N THR A 133 -3.09 7.44 -15.37
CA THR A 133 -3.55 8.81 -15.59
C THR A 133 -3.92 9.50 -14.28
N ILE A 134 -4.63 8.82 -13.37
CA ILE A 134 -4.92 9.35 -12.03
C ILE A 134 -3.61 9.68 -11.30
N ARG A 135 -2.62 8.79 -11.33
CA ARG A 135 -1.29 8.99 -10.71
C ARG A 135 -0.61 10.26 -11.20
N LYS A 136 -0.47 10.41 -12.52
CA LYS A 136 0.22 11.54 -13.17
C LYS A 136 -0.47 12.87 -12.88
N ILE A 137 -1.80 12.90 -13.01
CA ILE A 137 -2.58 14.13 -12.77
C ILE A 137 -2.48 14.51 -11.29
N THR A 138 -2.66 13.56 -10.37
CA THR A 138 -2.57 13.82 -8.92
C THR A 138 -1.20 14.40 -8.55
N ALA A 139 -0.12 13.83 -9.08
CA ALA A 139 1.24 14.31 -8.85
C ALA A 139 1.43 15.75 -9.36
N ARG A 140 0.90 16.04 -10.56
CA ARG A 140 0.94 17.39 -11.16
C ARG A 140 0.15 18.41 -10.34
N CYS A 141 -1.09 18.09 -9.94
CA CYS A 141 -1.93 18.96 -9.12
C CYS A 141 -1.23 19.34 -7.80
N LEU A 142 -0.54 18.38 -7.21
CA LEU A 142 0.14 18.55 -5.93
C LEU A 142 1.57 19.05 -6.04
N LYS A 143 2.13 19.10 -7.26
CA LYS A 143 3.53 19.45 -7.55
C LYS A 143 4.50 18.57 -6.74
N VAL A 144 4.27 17.27 -6.75
CA VAL A 144 5.12 16.27 -6.07
C VAL A 144 5.55 15.17 -7.05
N ASP A 145 6.59 14.42 -6.66
CA ASP A 145 7.03 13.22 -7.38
C ASP A 145 5.87 12.21 -7.48
N GLU A 146 5.58 11.75 -8.70
CA GLU A 146 4.51 10.80 -9.00
C GLU A 146 4.74 9.41 -8.38
N ASN A 147 5.98 9.10 -8.02
CA ASN A 147 6.35 7.87 -7.35
C ASN A 147 6.36 8.04 -5.82
N SER A 148 6.10 9.24 -5.29
CA SER A 148 6.10 9.47 -3.84
C SER A 148 5.11 8.55 -3.15
N LYS A 149 5.48 8.08 -1.95
CA LYS A 149 4.70 7.08 -1.19
C LYS A 149 3.21 7.42 -1.14
N THR A 150 2.89 8.67 -0.80
CA THR A 150 1.49 9.12 -0.63
C THR A 150 0.70 9.09 -1.94
N ILE A 151 1.32 9.39 -3.08
CA ILE A 151 0.65 9.34 -4.39
C ILE A 151 0.37 7.89 -4.76
N VAL A 152 1.41 7.06 -4.75
CA VAL A 152 1.30 5.63 -5.07
C VAL A 152 0.32 4.92 -4.14
N PHE A 153 0.35 5.25 -2.84
CA PHE A 153 -0.60 4.74 -1.86
C PHE A 153 -2.04 5.17 -2.18
N ALA A 154 -2.28 6.43 -2.57
CA ALA A 154 -3.60 6.85 -3.00
C ALA A 154 -4.09 6.09 -4.24
N ILE A 155 -3.21 5.73 -5.17
CA ILE A 155 -3.56 4.88 -6.31
C ILE A 155 -3.89 3.45 -5.89
N LYS A 156 -3.14 2.87 -4.95
CA LYS A 156 -3.48 1.56 -4.34
C LYS A 156 -4.89 1.60 -3.75
N MET A 157 -5.23 2.67 -3.05
CA MET A 157 -6.55 2.81 -2.42
C MET A 157 -7.67 2.99 -3.46
N ILE A 158 -7.43 3.66 -4.59
CA ILE A 158 -8.40 3.70 -5.71
C ILE A 158 -8.54 2.32 -6.39
N TYR A 159 -7.45 1.58 -6.55
CA TYR A 159 -7.51 0.20 -7.01
C TYR A 159 -8.36 -0.67 -6.05
N TYR A 160 -8.22 -0.49 -4.73
CA TYR A 160 -9.07 -1.15 -3.75
C TYR A 160 -10.55 -0.76 -3.88
N VAL A 161 -10.88 0.51 -4.18
CA VAL A 161 -12.28 0.89 -4.46
C VAL A 161 -12.82 0.11 -5.65
N ASN A 162 -12.04 0.03 -6.73
CA ASN A 162 -12.42 -0.75 -7.91
C ASN A 162 -12.61 -2.25 -7.61
N LYS A 163 -11.67 -2.85 -6.88
CA LYS A 163 -11.76 -4.25 -6.46
C LYS A 163 -13.01 -4.50 -5.59
N ALA A 164 -13.35 -3.57 -4.69
CA ALA A 164 -14.56 -3.67 -3.87
C ALA A 164 -15.87 -3.51 -4.67
N PHE A 165 -15.83 -2.86 -5.82
CA PHE A 165 -16.92 -2.87 -6.82
C PHE A 165 -16.89 -4.09 -7.75
N GLU A 166 -16.00 -5.06 -7.50
CA GLU A 166 -15.78 -6.23 -8.36
C GLU A 166 -15.40 -5.87 -9.81
N LYS A 167 -14.83 -4.67 -10.01
CA LYS A 167 -14.36 -4.23 -11.32
C LYS A 167 -12.99 -4.84 -11.61
N GLN A 168 -12.85 -5.45 -12.78
CA GLN A 168 -11.55 -5.92 -13.27
C GLN A 168 -10.71 -4.71 -13.70
N VAL A 169 -9.78 -4.30 -12.83
CA VAL A 169 -8.82 -3.23 -13.12
C VAL A 169 -7.42 -3.81 -13.05
N GLN A 170 -6.71 -3.75 -14.17
CA GLN A 170 -5.31 -4.14 -14.23
C GLN A 170 -4.44 -3.03 -13.64
N VAL A 171 -3.63 -3.38 -12.64
CA VAL A 171 -2.62 -2.48 -12.12
C VAL A 171 -1.46 -2.40 -13.13
N PRO A 172 -1.06 -1.20 -13.59
CA PRO A 172 0.08 -1.07 -14.48
C PRO A 172 1.40 -1.44 -13.79
N LEU A 173 2.29 -2.17 -14.47
CA LEU A 173 3.67 -2.46 -14.03
C LEU A 173 4.48 -1.18 -13.74
N THR A 174 4.11 -0.06 -14.36
CA THR A 174 4.76 1.25 -14.20
C THR A 174 4.53 1.89 -12.83
N ILE A 175 3.50 1.47 -12.09
CA ILE A 175 3.20 2.02 -10.78
C ILE A 175 4.05 1.28 -9.73
N PRO A 176 5.00 1.96 -9.07
CA PRO A 176 5.88 1.31 -8.13
C PRO A 176 5.14 0.96 -6.83
N ILE A 177 5.81 0.26 -5.93
CA ILE A 177 5.28 -0.06 -4.59
C ILE A 177 5.34 1.17 -3.65
N PRO A 178 4.34 1.41 -2.77
CA PRO A 178 4.41 2.45 -1.75
C PRO A 178 5.32 2.01 -0.59
N VAL A 179 6.60 2.42 -0.63
CA VAL A 179 7.57 2.00 0.39
C VAL A 179 7.25 2.58 1.77
N ASP A 180 6.79 1.71 2.66
CA ASP A 180 6.65 1.96 4.10
C ASP A 180 7.72 1.23 4.92
N THR A 181 7.57 1.25 6.25
CA THR A 181 8.52 0.59 7.16
C THR A 181 8.54 -0.92 6.97
N ARG A 182 7.39 -1.57 6.77
CA ARG A 182 7.31 -3.02 6.60
C ARG A 182 7.94 -3.44 5.27
N VAL A 183 7.60 -2.76 4.18
CA VAL A 183 8.20 -3.01 2.85
C VAL A 183 9.71 -2.82 2.91
N ALA A 184 10.18 -1.73 3.55
CA ALA A 184 11.61 -1.46 3.67
C ALA A 184 12.35 -2.54 4.49
N ILE A 185 11.75 -3.01 5.59
CA ILE A 185 12.31 -4.09 6.40
C ILE A 185 12.34 -5.41 5.63
N ILE A 186 11.25 -5.81 4.97
CA ILE A 186 11.21 -7.05 4.18
C ILE A 186 12.22 -7.00 3.01
N THR A 187 12.42 -5.84 2.41
CA THR A 187 13.45 -5.69 1.35
C THR A 187 14.86 -5.97 1.89
N TYR A 188 15.13 -5.58 3.13
CA TYR A 188 16.39 -5.91 3.79
C TYR A 188 16.47 -7.39 4.22
N LEU A 189 15.42 -7.92 4.84
CA LEU A 189 15.35 -9.31 5.33
C LEU A 189 15.41 -10.35 4.20
N SER A 190 14.86 -10.03 3.03
CA SER A 190 14.96 -10.87 1.82
C SER A 190 16.36 -10.91 1.22
N GLY A 191 17.24 -10.01 1.68
CA GLY A 191 18.60 -9.86 1.21
C GLY A 191 18.73 -9.18 -0.15
N ALA A 192 17.66 -8.62 -0.70
CA ALA A 192 17.71 -7.84 -1.93
C ALA A 192 18.46 -6.51 -1.76
N LEU A 193 18.54 -5.99 -0.53
CA LEU A 193 19.24 -4.76 -0.18
C LEU A 193 20.28 -4.99 0.92
N ASP A 194 21.54 -4.64 0.64
CA ASP A 194 22.61 -4.55 1.63
C ASP A 194 22.91 -3.09 1.98
N LEU A 195 22.95 -2.80 3.28
CA LEU A 195 23.32 -1.48 3.78
C LEU A 195 24.85 -1.31 3.81
N PRO A 196 25.35 -0.08 3.61
CA PRO A 196 26.74 0.26 3.90
C PRO A 196 27.16 -0.17 5.31
N LYS A 197 28.41 -0.64 5.45
CA LYS A 197 29.04 -0.92 6.75
C LYS A 197 28.89 0.29 7.69
N GLY A 198 28.57 0.04 8.96
CA GLY A 198 28.42 1.07 9.98
C GLY A 198 27.03 1.73 10.06
N ILE A 199 26.11 1.45 9.14
CA ILE A 199 24.72 1.92 9.25
C ILE A 199 23.91 0.92 10.08
N ALA A 200 23.40 1.37 11.22
CA ALA A 200 22.49 0.59 12.04
C ALA A 200 21.20 0.24 11.27
N ILE A 201 20.75 -1.01 11.41
CA ILE A 201 19.52 -1.49 10.78
C ILE A 201 18.35 -0.92 11.57
N SER A 202 17.68 0.07 10.99
CA SER A 202 16.48 0.66 11.56
C SER A 202 15.52 1.05 10.44
N SER A 203 14.23 1.08 10.74
CA SER A 203 13.20 1.54 9.81
C SER A 203 13.51 2.94 9.27
N TYR A 204 14.05 3.81 10.13
CA TYR A 204 14.46 5.17 9.74
C TYR A 204 15.58 5.15 8.69
N ASN A 205 16.62 4.35 8.88
CA ASN A 205 17.73 4.26 7.92
C ASN A 205 17.32 3.58 6.62
N LEU A 206 16.50 2.52 6.68
CA LEU A 206 16.03 1.82 5.50
C LEU A 206 15.16 2.72 4.61
N LEU A 207 14.29 3.55 5.19
CA LEU A 207 13.42 4.45 4.44
C LEU A 207 14.18 5.53 3.64
N LYS A 208 15.42 5.86 4.01
CA LYS A 208 16.30 6.74 3.22
C LYS A 208 16.61 6.17 1.83
N PHE A 209 16.52 4.84 1.68
CA PHE A 209 16.76 4.12 0.44
C PHE A 209 15.46 3.77 -0.32
N SER A 210 14.35 4.47 -0.05
CA SER A 210 13.04 4.21 -0.67
C SER A 210 13.04 4.25 -2.21
N LYS A 211 13.93 5.02 -2.85
CA LYS A 211 14.11 4.99 -4.31
C LYS A 211 14.68 3.66 -4.79
N THR A 212 15.74 3.18 -4.13
CA THR A 212 16.36 1.88 -4.42
C THR A 212 15.39 0.72 -4.11
N ILE A 213 14.66 0.80 -3.00
CA ILE A 213 13.65 -0.20 -2.64
C ILE A 213 12.54 -0.27 -3.71
N ARG A 214 12.05 0.88 -4.19
CA ARG A 214 11.10 0.91 -5.32
C ARG A 214 11.66 0.20 -6.54
N SER A 215 12.90 0.53 -6.93
CA SER A 215 13.56 -0.09 -8.08
C SER A 215 13.71 -1.61 -7.93
N ILE A 216 14.03 -2.11 -6.73
CA ILE A 216 14.08 -3.56 -6.45
C ILE A 216 12.75 -4.22 -6.76
N TRP A 217 11.65 -3.70 -6.22
CA TRP A 217 10.33 -4.30 -6.40
C TRP A 217 9.74 -4.06 -7.79
N THR A 218 10.15 -3.00 -8.50
CA THR A 218 9.89 -2.84 -9.93
C THR A 218 10.54 -3.97 -10.73
N MET A 219 11.83 -4.27 -10.50
CA MET A 219 12.51 -5.38 -11.18
C MET A 219 11.88 -6.74 -10.85
N VAL A 220 11.49 -6.98 -9.58
CA VAL A 220 10.76 -8.20 -9.21
C VAL A 220 9.44 -8.27 -9.96
N GLY A 221 8.68 -7.17 -10.03
CA GLY A 221 7.40 -7.12 -10.71
C GLY A 221 7.51 -7.36 -12.22
N GLU A 222 8.47 -6.73 -12.89
CA GLU A 222 8.78 -6.95 -14.31
C GLU A 222 9.14 -8.41 -14.58
N LYS A 223 10.08 -8.97 -13.80
CA LYS A 223 10.55 -10.34 -13.98
C LYS A 223 9.47 -11.37 -13.70
N SER A 224 8.58 -11.11 -12.73
CA SER A 224 7.48 -12.02 -12.35
C SER A 224 6.18 -11.78 -13.10
N SER A 225 6.09 -10.69 -13.87
CA SER A 225 4.83 -10.22 -14.50
C SER A 225 3.71 -9.91 -13.48
N VAL A 226 4.07 -9.57 -12.25
CA VAL A 226 3.13 -9.15 -11.20
C VAL A 226 3.38 -7.68 -10.84
N PRO A 227 2.38 -6.79 -10.95
CA PRO A 227 2.59 -5.36 -10.66
C PRO A 227 3.11 -5.08 -9.26
N PRO A 228 4.09 -4.15 -9.10
CA PRO A 228 4.66 -3.84 -7.80
C PRO A 228 3.62 -3.38 -6.76
N LEU A 229 2.52 -2.76 -7.19
CA LEU A 229 1.44 -2.37 -6.30
C LEU A 229 0.68 -3.58 -5.73
N ASN A 230 0.50 -4.66 -6.50
CA ASN A 230 -0.12 -5.89 -6.02
C ASN A 230 0.83 -6.67 -5.09
N LEU A 231 2.15 -6.61 -5.35
CA LEU A 231 3.15 -7.19 -4.45
C LEU A 231 3.11 -6.55 -3.05
N ASP A 232 2.66 -5.30 -2.93
CA ASP A 232 2.58 -4.59 -1.64
C ASP A 232 1.82 -5.37 -0.58
N ALA A 233 0.66 -5.96 -0.91
CA ALA A 233 -0.16 -6.67 0.05
C ALA A 233 0.55 -7.91 0.63
N LEU A 234 1.24 -8.68 -0.23
CA LEU A 234 2.06 -9.83 0.19
C LEU A 234 3.17 -9.39 1.15
N LEU A 235 3.94 -8.36 0.78
CA LEU A 235 5.06 -7.90 1.59
C LEU A 235 4.61 -7.27 2.90
N TRP A 236 3.52 -6.51 2.86
CA TRP A 236 2.93 -5.87 4.02
C TRP A 236 2.41 -6.92 5.02
N TYR A 237 1.78 -7.99 4.53
CA TYR A 237 1.30 -9.09 5.35
C TYR A 237 2.46 -9.77 6.07
N PHE A 238 3.48 -10.23 5.33
CA PHE A 238 4.62 -10.91 5.95
C PHE A 238 5.48 -9.97 6.80
N GLY A 239 5.51 -8.67 6.48
CA GLY A 239 6.24 -7.67 7.25
C GLY A 239 5.80 -7.55 8.72
N LYS A 240 4.62 -8.06 9.10
CA LYS A 240 4.21 -8.12 10.51
C LYS A 240 5.09 -9.05 11.35
N TYR A 241 5.73 -10.05 10.72
CA TYR A 241 6.59 -11.03 11.39
C TYR A 241 8.07 -10.64 11.48
N HIS A 242 8.44 -9.39 11.15
CA HIS A 242 9.85 -8.95 11.15
C HIS A 242 10.57 -9.03 12.50
N LYS A 243 9.84 -9.21 13.61
CA LYS A 243 10.37 -9.37 14.96
C LYS A 243 10.38 -10.82 15.45
N ALA A 244 9.93 -11.77 14.63
CA ALA A 244 9.95 -13.18 14.99
C ALA A 244 11.39 -13.64 15.25
N SER A 245 11.56 -14.60 16.14
CA SER A 245 12.89 -15.03 16.60
C SER A 245 13.56 -15.97 15.60
N ASN A 246 12.76 -16.71 14.81
CA ASN A 246 13.27 -17.67 13.84
C ASN A 246 12.23 -17.94 12.73
N MET A 247 12.67 -18.57 11.63
CA MET A 247 11.81 -18.89 10.48
C MET A 247 10.67 -19.85 10.81
N ARG A 248 10.85 -20.75 11.80
CA ARG A 248 9.81 -21.72 12.18
C ARG A 248 8.62 -21.02 12.80
N GLU A 249 8.86 -20.06 13.69
CA GLU A 249 7.82 -19.22 14.28
C GLU A 249 7.01 -18.46 13.21
N ILE A 250 7.70 -17.91 12.20
CA ILE A 250 7.07 -17.20 11.08
C ILE A 250 6.20 -18.17 10.28
N PHE A 251 6.75 -19.34 9.93
CA PHE A 251 6.05 -20.36 9.16
C PHE A 251 4.80 -20.86 9.90
N ASP A 252 4.93 -21.27 11.17
CA ASP A 252 3.83 -21.82 11.95
C ASP A 252 2.68 -20.79 12.12
N SER A 253 3.03 -19.53 12.33
CA SER A 253 2.05 -18.44 12.44
C SER A 253 1.38 -18.13 11.10
N ALA A 254 2.18 -17.96 10.04
CA ALA A 254 1.66 -17.66 8.71
C ALA A 254 0.79 -18.80 8.17
N TYR A 255 1.23 -20.05 8.31
CA TYR A 255 0.46 -21.20 7.84
C TYR A 255 -0.87 -21.33 8.58
N ARG A 256 -0.90 -21.14 9.91
CA ARG A 256 -2.15 -21.15 10.68
C ARG A 256 -3.19 -20.17 10.15
N GLU A 257 -2.74 -18.99 9.73
CA GLU A 257 -3.61 -17.93 9.20
C GLU A 257 -3.96 -18.14 7.72
N LEU A 258 -3.06 -18.72 6.92
CA LEU A 258 -3.17 -18.78 5.45
C LEU A 258 -3.56 -20.16 4.90
N GLN A 259 -3.63 -21.20 5.73
CA GLN A 259 -3.88 -22.60 5.32
C GLN A 259 -5.19 -22.80 4.53
N HIS A 260 -6.13 -21.86 4.60
CA HIS A 260 -7.38 -21.91 3.85
C HIS A 260 -7.21 -21.59 2.34
N PHE A 261 -6.09 -20.98 1.93
CA PHE A 261 -5.84 -20.67 0.52
C PHE A 261 -4.40 -20.90 0.04
N LEU A 262 -3.43 -21.09 0.94
CA LEU A 262 -2.07 -21.47 0.61
C LEU A 262 -1.73 -22.86 1.11
N LYS A 263 -0.98 -23.60 0.30
CA LYS A 263 -0.40 -24.87 0.73
C LYS A 263 0.81 -24.64 1.65
N PRO A 264 1.20 -25.59 2.51
CA PRO A 264 2.40 -25.48 3.33
C PRO A 264 3.66 -25.14 2.52
N GLU A 265 3.80 -25.70 1.31
CA GLU A 265 4.96 -25.50 0.45
C GLU A 265 5.05 -24.05 -0.05
N ASP A 266 3.90 -23.44 -0.36
CA ASP A 266 3.80 -22.04 -0.78
C ASP A 266 4.23 -21.10 0.37
N VAL A 267 3.73 -21.33 1.58
CA VAL A 267 4.10 -20.54 2.77
C VAL A 267 5.59 -20.67 3.06
N MET A 268 6.12 -21.89 3.02
CA MET A 268 7.54 -22.15 3.24
C MET A 268 8.41 -21.46 2.17
N LEU A 269 7.99 -21.48 0.90
CA LEU A 269 8.70 -20.81 -0.20
C LEU A 269 8.77 -19.29 0.02
N ILE A 270 7.67 -18.68 0.45
CA ILE A 270 7.61 -17.24 0.75
C ILE A 270 8.51 -16.92 1.94
N VAL A 271 8.37 -17.65 3.06
CA VAL A 271 9.14 -17.40 4.29
C VAL A 271 10.64 -17.50 4.02
N LYS A 272 11.10 -18.57 3.34
CA LYS A 272 12.52 -18.74 3.00
C LYS A 272 13.10 -17.60 2.17
N ASN A 273 12.28 -16.99 1.30
CA ASN A 273 12.75 -15.95 0.39
C ASN A 273 12.63 -14.53 0.98
N LEU A 274 11.57 -14.23 1.72
CA LEU A 274 11.38 -12.93 2.37
C LEU A 274 12.20 -12.78 3.66
N PHE A 275 12.57 -13.89 4.30
CA PHE A 275 13.36 -13.92 5.54
C PHE A 275 14.69 -14.68 5.35
N TYR A 276 15.37 -14.37 4.24
CA TYR A 276 16.71 -14.89 3.93
C TYR A 276 17.73 -14.61 5.06
N ARG A 277 17.55 -13.48 5.75
CA ARG A 277 18.28 -13.11 6.97
C ARG A 277 17.29 -12.63 8.04
N MET A 278 17.71 -12.65 9.30
CA MET A 278 16.95 -12.14 10.46
C MET A 278 17.62 -10.90 11.04
N ILE A 279 16.84 -9.98 11.61
CA ILE A 279 17.36 -8.91 12.47
C ILE A 279 17.65 -9.53 13.84
N LYS A 280 18.91 -9.48 14.26
CA LYS A 280 19.31 -9.84 15.63
C LYS A 280 19.06 -8.67 16.57
#